data_AF-A0A8T9MU20-F1
#
_entry.id   AF-A0A8T9MU20-F1
#
_cell.length_a   1.000
_cell.length_b   1.000
_cell.length_c   1.000
_cell.angle_alpha   90.00
_cell.angle_beta   90.00
_cell.angle_gamma   90.00
#
_symmetry.space_group_name_H-M   'P 1'
#
loop_
_entity.id
_entity.type
_entity.pdbx_description
1 polymer ?
#
loop_
_entity_poly.entity_id
_entity_poly.type
_entity_poly.pdbx_seq_one_letter_code
_entity_poly.pdbx_strand_id
1 'polypeptide(L)'
;MMDEKINFSYLFGSNAPYIEELYEQFLSDPESVDAQWKQYFTELAAQPGAAVRDVAHRPIQESFANLAKRRNIGAVAGSIDESLLQKQIAVLRLISAYRIQGAGAANIDPLGLKLPKNIEGLSPESHGLTEADMAVKFGLGQGDFAGTEKLPLSDIISKLKQTYCGHIGIEYMYIGNREERHWIRNYFERDLSAPRFDAEQKRYILKQITAAETMERYLHTKYVGQKRFSVEAAKARLPV
;
A
#
# COMPACT_ATOMS: atom_id res chain seq x y z
N MET A 1 13.56 -31.70 69.26
CA MET A 1 14.80 -30.90 69.44
C MET A 1 15.83 -31.13 68.29
N MET A 2 15.45 -31.72 67.16
CA MET A 2 16.25 -31.74 65.91
C MET A 2 15.72 -30.74 64.86
N ASP A 3 14.43 -30.39 64.89
CA ASP A 3 13.80 -29.56 63.85
C ASP A 3 14.18 -28.06 63.91
N GLU A 4 14.48 -27.51 65.09
CA GLU A 4 14.89 -26.10 65.24
C GLU A 4 16.27 -25.80 64.63
N LYS A 5 17.17 -26.78 64.55
CA LYS A 5 18.51 -26.59 63.97
C LYS A 5 18.51 -26.60 62.44
N ILE A 6 17.46 -27.12 61.81
CA ILE A 6 17.33 -27.15 60.35
C ILE A 6 16.77 -25.80 59.84
N ASN A 7 15.92 -25.14 60.63
CA ASN A 7 15.30 -23.85 60.28
C ASN A 7 16.27 -22.66 60.25
N PHE A 8 17.42 -22.74 60.94
CA PHE A 8 18.47 -21.70 60.92
C PHE A 8 19.73 -22.13 60.15
N SER A 9 19.69 -23.28 59.45
CA SER A 9 20.77 -23.67 58.57
C SER A 9 20.85 -22.69 57.40
N TYR A 10 22.05 -22.26 57.01
CA TYR A 10 22.25 -21.44 55.82
C TYR A 10 21.69 -22.09 54.55
N LEU A 11 21.52 -23.41 54.56
CA LEU A 11 20.95 -24.24 53.49
C LEU A 11 19.41 -24.39 53.58
N PHE A 12 18.72 -23.57 54.39
CA PHE A 12 17.27 -23.58 54.47
C PHE A 12 16.63 -23.11 53.15
N GLY A 13 15.55 -23.76 52.72
CA GLY A 13 14.98 -23.58 51.38
C GLY A 13 14.54 -22.16 51.03
N SER A 14 14.27 -21.29 52.02
CA SER A 14 13.96 -19.87 51.75
C SER A 14 15.16 -19.08 51.25
N ASN A 15 16.39 -19.53 51.52
CA ASN A 15 17.63 -18.90 51.08
C ASN A 15 18.13 -19.46 49.74
N ALA A 16 17.39 -20.40 49.13
CA ALA A 16 17.78 -21.03 47.87
C ALA A 16 18.13 -20.03 46.76
N PRO A 17 17.37 -18.94 46.52
CA PRO A 17 17.72 -17.97 45.48
C PRO A 17 19.06 -17.26 45.72
N TYR A 18 19.38 -17.01 46.99
CA TYR A 18 20.63 -16.34 47.39
C TYR A 18 21.84 -17.27 47.24
N ILE A 19 21.68 -18.53 47.64
CA ILE A 19 22.73 -19.54 47.48
C ILE A 19 22.95 -19.87 45.99
N GLU A 20 21.88 -19.89 45.19
CA GLU A 20 21.94 -20.06 43.75
C GLU A 20 22.70 -18.91 43.09
N GLU A 21 22.44 -17.66 43.49
CA GLU A 21 23.21 -16.50 43.00
C GLU A 21 24.69 -16.57 43.40
N LEU A 22 25.01 -16.97 44.64
CA LEU A 22 26.40 -17.16 45.09
C LEU A 22 27.09 -18.31 44.34
N TYR A 23 26.36 -19.37 44.02
CA TYR A 23 26.90 -20.50 43.26
C TYR A 23 27.14 -20.13 41.80
N GLU A 24 26.23 -19.38 41.16
CA GLU A 24 26.43 -18.86 39.81
C GLU A 24 27.64 -17.91 39.73
N GLN A 25 27.86 -17.09 40.77
CA GLN A 25 29.06 -16.26 40.89
C GLN A 25 30.32 -17.13 40.99
N PHE A 26 30.33 -18.15 41.85
CA PHE A 26 31.43 -19.10 41.97
C PHE A 26 31.75 -19.83 40.66
N LEU A 27 30.73 -20.20 39.88
CA LEU A 27 30.91 -20.82 38.55
C LEU A 27 31.51 -19.85 37.51
N SER A 28 31.30 -18.55 37.68
CA SER A 28 31.87 -17.50 36.82
C SER A 28 33.30 -17.10 37.22
N ASP A 29 33.54 -16.92 38.53
CA ASP A 29 34.84 -16.59 39.12
C ASP A 29 34.92 -17.15 40.55
N PRO A 30 35.76 -18.18 40.80
CA PRO A 30 35.91 -18.78 42.13
C PRO A 30 36.48 -17.85 43.21
N GLU A 31 37.08 -16.71 42.86
CA GLU A 31 37.61 -15.72 43.81
C GLU A 31 36.58 -14.65 44.20
N SER A 32 35.41 -14.61 43.55
CA SER A 32 34.38 -13.59 43.84
C SER A 32 33.55 -13.90 45.08
N VAL A 33 33.77 -15.05 45.72
CA VAL A 33 32.97 -15.55 46.84
C VAL A 33 33.86 -15.79 48.06
N ASP A 34 33.31 -15.54 49.25
CA ASP A 34 34.01 -15.74 50.53
C ASP A 34 34.61 -17.15 50.67
N ALA A 35 35.74 -17.22 51.38
CA ALA A 35 36.53 -18.45 51.54
C ALA A 35 35.73 -19.65 52.08
N GLN A 36 34.74 -19.41 52.94
CA GLN A 36 33.86 -20.45 53.49
C GLN A 36 32.96 -21.08 52.43
N TRP A 37 32.37 -20.27 51.56
CA TRP A 37 31.51 -20.72 50.45
C TRP A 37 32.32 -21.36 49.33
N LYS A 38 33.52 -20.83 49.06
CA LYS A 38 34.47 -21.43 48.11
C LYS A 38 34.82 -22.86 48.49
N GLN A 39 35.13 -23.10 49.77
CA GLN A 39 35.39 -24.46 50.29
C GLN A 39 34.15 -25.34 50.14
N TYR A 40 32.99 -24.84 50.55
CA TYR A 40 31.72 -25.57 50.46
C TYR A 40 31.37 -26.01 49.03
N PHE A 41 31.44 -25.11 48.04
CA PHE A 41 31.15 -25.44 46.64
C PHE A 41 32.21 -26.34 45.98
N THR A 42 33.47 -26.22 46.41
CA THR A 42 34.55 -27.11 45.94
C THR A 42 34.36 -28.54 46.45
N GLU A 43 33.96 -28.71 47.72
CA GLU A 43 33.62 -30.02 48.29
C GLU A 43 32.38 -30.62 47.62
N LEU A 44 31.38 -29.78 47.31
CA LEU A 44 30.17 -30.19 46.59
C LEU A 44 30.49 -30.72 45.18
N ALA A 45 31.38 -30.03 44.45
CA ALA A 45 31.81 -30.47 43.12
C ALA A 45 32.68 -31.75 43.15
N ALA A 46 33.32 -32.05 44.27
CA ALA A 46 34.16 -33.23 44.46
C ALA A 46 33.39 -34.50 44.88
N GLN A 47 32.07 -34.41 45.10
CA GLN A 47 31.26 -35.52 45.57
C GLN A 47 31.03 -36.56 44.44
N PRO A 48 31.28 -37.87 44.70
CA PRO A 48 31.15 -38.91 43.68
C PRO A 48 29.67 -39.10 43.30
N GLY A 49 29.31 -38.68 42.09
CA GLY A 49 27.93 -38.68 41.60
C GLY A 49 27.48 -37.33 40.99
N ALA A 50 28.26 -36.26 41.19
CA ALA A 50 28.06 -34.97 40.53
C ALA A 50 28.44 -35.08 39.04
N ALA A 51 27.49 -35.51 38.23
CA ALA A 51 27.67 -35.65 36.79
C ALA A 51 27.53 -34.29 36.10
N VAL A 52 28.56 -33.94 35.31
CA VAL A 52 28.66 -32.77 34.42
C VAL A 52 29.02 -31.48 35.16
N ARG A 53 30.11 -30.82 34.72
CA ARG A 53 30.55 -29.51 35.21
C ARG A 53 29.43 -28.50 34.99
N ASP A 54 28.90 -27.93 36.07
CA ASP A 54 27.86 -26.90 36.00
C ASP A 54 28.37 -25.66 35.25
N VAL A 55 27.48 -25.00 34.52
CA VAL A 55 27.76 -23.83 33.68
C VAL A 55 26.93 -22.66 34.19
N ALA A 56 27.56 -21.50 34.40
CA ALA A 56 26.84 -20.31 34.83
C ALA A 56 25.74 -19.91 33.82
N HIS A 57 24.49 -19.79 34.28
CA HIS A 57 23.33 -19.48 33.43
C HIS A 57 23.05 -17.98 33.32
N ARG A 58 23.52 -17.17 34.28
CA ARG A 58 23.39 -15.70 34.29
C ARG A 58 23.76 -14.99 32.97
N PRO A 59 24.89 -15.30 32.28
CA PRO A 59 25.24 -14.62 31.02
C PRO A 59 24.20 -14.86 29.91
N ILE A 60 23.58 -16.04 29.91
CA ILE A 60 22.54 -16.41 28.96
C ILE A 60 21.26 -15.62 29.27
N GLN A 61 20.84 -15.58 30.54
CA GLN A 61 19.67 -14.80 30.98
C GLN A 61 19.83 -13.30 30.69
N GLU A 62 21.03 -12.74 30.94
CA GLU A 62 21.35 -11.34 30.61
C GLU A 62 21.34 -11.09 29.10
N SER A 63 21.83 -12.04 28.29
CA SER A 63 21.76 -11.94 26.84
C SER A 63 20.31 -11.88 26.33
N PHE A 64 19.41 -12.70 26.89
CA PHE A 64 17.98 -12.70 26.57
C PHE A 64 17.28 -11.43 27.05
N ALA A 65 17.61 -10.94 28.25
CA ALA A 65 17.09 -9.67 28.77
C ALA A 65 17.54 -8.48 27.91
N ASN A 66 18.80 -8.49 27.45
CA ASN A 66 19.33 -7.48 26.54
C ASN A 66 18.70 -7.56 25.15
N LEU A 67 18.39 -8.77 24.66
CA LEU A 67 17.65 -8.98 23.40
C LEU A 67 16.22 -8.45 23.48
N ALA A 68 15.53 -8.67 24.61
CA ALA A 68 14.21 -8.12 24.86
C ALA A 68 14.22 -6.59 24.96
N LYS A 69 15.23 -6.00 25.62
CA LYS A 69 15.44 -4.55 25.67
C LYS A 69 15.75 -3.95 24.29
N ARG A 70 16.59 -4.62 23.48
CA ARG A 70 16.93 -4.19 22.10
C ARG A 70 15.74 -4.32 21.14
N ARG A 71 14.86 -5.31 21.32
CA ARG A 71 13.64 -5.45 20.50
C ARG A 71 12.72 -4.23 20.60
N ASN A 72 12.74 -3.51 21.73
CA ASN A 72 11.99 -2.25 21.90
C ASN A 72 12.72 -1.00 21.38
N ILE A 73 14.01 -1.08 21.05
CA ILE A 73 14.78 0.06 20.48
C ILE A 73 14.83 -0.02 18.95
N GLY A 74 14.55 -1.18 18.35
CA GLY A 74 14.50 -1.35 16.88
C GLY A 74 13.17 -0.98 16.22
N ALA A 75 12.15 -0.55 16.97
CA ALA A 75 10.79 -0.38 16.43
C ALA A 75 10.28 1.07 16.36
N VAL A 76 11.05 2.09 16.79
CA VAL A 76 10.55 3.49 16.78
C VAL A 76 11.67 4.50 16.49
N ALA A 77 12.06 4.58 15.22
CA ALA A 77 12.62 5.76 14.54
C ALA A 77 12.59 5.45 13.03
N GLY A 78 11.49 5.65 12.30
CA GLY A 78 10.72 6.89 12.26
C GLY A 78 11.34 7.92 11.31
N SER A 79 12.38 7.59 10.54
CA SER A 79 12.57 8.30 9.27
C SER A 79 11.40 7.90 8.39
N ILE A 80 10.41 8.78 8.24
CA ILE A 80 9.59 8.76 7.03
C ILE A 80 10.60 8.68 5.90
N ASP A 81 10.60 7.57 5.19
CA ASP A 81 11.56 7.33 4.12
C ASP A 81 11.37 8.48 3.12
N GLU A 82 12.26 9.46 3.15
CA GLU A 82 12.10 10.74 2.45
C GLU A 82 11.92 10.47 0.94
N SER A 83 12.55 9.39 0.48
CA SER A 83 12.39 8.80 -0.84
C SER A 83 10.94 8.37 -1.13
N LEU A 84 10.27 7.66 -0.22
CA LEU A 84 8.87 7.24 -0.38
C LEU A 84 7.92 8.43 -0.33
N LEU A 85 8.20 9.43 0.52
CA LEU A 85 7.39 10.65 0.57
C LEU A 85 7.52 11.47 -0.70
N GLN A 86 8.73 11.62 -1.24
CA GLN A 86 8.96 12.29 -2.53
C GLN A 86 8.23 11.56 -3.66
N LYS A 87 8.30 10.23 -3.70
CA LYS A 87 7.55 9.42 -4.68
C LYS A 87 6.04 9.57 -4.52
N GLN A 88 5.53 9.62 -3.28
CA GLN A 88 4.11 9.86 -3.01
C GLN A 88 3.64 11.23 -3.55
N ILE A 89 4.46 12.27 -3.39
CA ILE A 89 4.18 13.60 -3.96
C ILE A 89 4.22 13.55 -5.50
N ALA A 90 5.19 12.83 -6.07
CA ALA A 90 5.27 12.62 -7.52
C ALA A 90 4.02 11.93 -8.08
N VAL A 91 3.48 10.93 -7.37
CA VAL A 91 2.22 10.26 -7.75
C VAL A 91 1.03 11.23 -7.71
N LEU A 92 0.93 12.09 -6.69
CA LEU A 92 -0.13 13.11 -6.61
C LEU A 92 -0.03 14.15 -7.74
N ARG A 93 1.20 14.53 -8.12
CA ARG A 93 1.46 15.41 -9.27
C ARG A 93 1.05 14.74 -10.57
N LEU A 94 1.37 13.46 -10.75
CA LEU A 94 0.95 12.67 -11.91
C LEU A 94 -0.58 12.63 -12.03
N ILE A 95 -1.30 12.29 -10.94
CA ILE A 95 -2.77 12.30 -10.90
C ILE A 95 -3.32 13.67 -11.30
N SER A 96 -2.73 14.74 -10.76
CA SER A 96 -3.14 16.11 -11.09
C SER A 96 -2.90 16.46 -12.56
N ALA A 97 -1.79 16.00 -13.14
CA ALA A 97 -1.48 16.17 -14.56
C ALA A 97 -2.53 15.48 -15.45
N TYR A 98 -2.93 14.25 -15.13
CA TYR A 98 -4.02 13.55 -15.84
C TYR A 98 -5.36 14.30 -15.74
N ARG A 99 -5.70 14.87 -14.58
CA ARG A 99 -6.94 15.65 -14.39
C ARG A 99 -6.98 16.94 -15.19
N ILE A 100 -5.83 17.59 -15.40
CA ILE A 100 -5.73 18.88 -16.10
C ILE A 100 -5.56 18.67 -17.61
N GLN A 101 -4.70 17.75 -18.00
CA GLN A 101 -4.20 17.63 -19.38
C GLN A 101 -4.62 16.32 -20.06
N GLY A 102 -5.24 15.39 -19.33
CA GLY A 102 -5.57 14.05 -19.84
C GLY A 102 -6.47 14.05 -21.08
N ALA A 103 -7.37 15.04 -21.20
CA ALA A 103 -8.23 15.21 -22.37
C ALA A 103 -7.44 15.38 -23.68
N GLY A 104 -6.24 15.99 -23.63
CA GLY A 104 -5.40 16.16 -24.82
C GLY A 104 -4.78 14.87 -25.34
N ALA A 105 -4.69 13.84 -24.49
CA ALA A 105 -4.21 12.50 -24.83
C ALA A 105 -5.36 11.49 -25.01
N ALA A 106 -6.62 11.93 -24.94
CA ALA A 106 -7.77 11.05 -25.10
C ALA A 106 -8.00 10.65 -26.56
N ASN A 107 -8.49 9.43 -26.75
CA ASN A 107 -8.82 8.88 -28.07
C ASN A 107 -10.26 9.26 -28.47
N ILE A 108 -10.44 10.54 -28.83
CA ILE A 108 -11.73 11.13 -29.18
C ILE A 108 -12.01 11.12 -30.69
N ASP A 109 -11.01 10.87 -31.53
CA ASP A 109 -11.15 10.91 -32.99
C ASP A 109 -11.51 9.52 -33.53
N PRO A 110 -12.75 9.27 -33.97
CA PRO A 110 -13.16 7.97 -34.50
C PRO A 110 -12.49 7.63 -35.84
N LEU A 111 -11.95 8.62 -36.56
CA LEU A 111 -11.26 8.41 -37.82
C LEU A 111 -9.75 8.21 -37.64
N GLY A 112 -9.21 8.49 -36.44
CA GLY A 112 -7.78 8.38 -36.15
C GLY A 112 -6.89 9.30 -37.00
N LEU A 113 -7.43 10.39 -37.53
CA LEU A 113 -6.68 11.35 -38.34
C LEU A 113 -5.76 12.19 -37.46
N LYS A 114 -6.19 12.49 -36.23
CA LYS A 114 -5.40 13.18 -35.23
C LYS A 114 -4.81 12.17 -34.26
N LEU A 115 -3.49 12.07 -34.26
CA LEU A 115 -2.78 11.33 -33.23
C LEU A 115 -2.96 12.02 -31.86
N PRO A 116 -3.16 11.26 -30.78
CA PRO A 116 -3.17 11.80 -29.43
C PRO A 116 -1.89 12.61 -29.18
N LYS A 117 -2.01 13.77 -28.54
CA LYS A 117 -0.82 14.56 -28.23
C LYS A 117 -0.01 13.81 -27.18
N ASN A 118 1.29 13.62 -27.46
CA ASN A 118 2.20 13.16 -26.43
C ASN A 118 2.48 14.33 -25.48
N ILE A 119 1.96 14.24 -24.26
CA ILE A 119 2.11 15.26 -23.23
C ILE A 119 3.11 14.70 -22.23
N GLU A 120 4.28 15.33 -22.13
CA GLU A 120 5.37 14.87 -21.25
C GLU A 120 4.90 14.67 -19.81
N GLY A 121 4.03 15.56 -19.31
CA GLY A 121 3.49 15.50 -17.96
C GLY A 121 2.60 14.30 -17.62
N LEU A 122 2.18 13.50 -18.62
CA LEU A 122 1.45 12.24 -18.40
C LEU A 122 2.39 11.04 -18.20
N SER A 123 3.67 11.18 -18.54
CA SER A 123 4.63 10.08 -18.44
C SER A 123 5.14 9.94 -17.01
N PRO A 124 5.13 8.73 -16.40
CA PRO A 124 5.65 8.54 -15.04
C PRO A 124 7.12 8.97 -14.89
N GLU A 125 7.90 8.80 -15.95
CA GLU A 125 9.32 9.16 -16.04
C GLU A 125 9.54 10.67 -15.79
N SER A 126 8.64 11.54 -16.26
CA SER A 126 8.76 12.99 -16.06
C SER A 126 8.62 13.40 -14.60
N HIS A 127 8.02 12.53 -13.77
CA HIS A 127 7.84 12.75 -12.33
C HIS A 127 8.89 12.01 -11.50
N GLY A 128 9.89 11.39 -12.13
CA GLY A 128 10.94 10.63 -11.44
C GLY A 128 10.48 9.27 -10.91
N LEU A 129 9.37 8.73 -11.44
CA LEU A 129 8.89 7.39 -11.10
C LEU A 129 9.49 6.38 -12.07
N THR A 130 10.17 5.37 -11.53
CA THR A 130 10.84 4.33 -12.31
C THR A 130 9.95 3.09 -12.47
N GLU A 131 10.30 2.18 -13.39
CA GLU A 131 9.59 0.91 -13.55
C GLU A 131 9.60 0.06 -12.27
N ALA A 132 10.65 0.17 -11.45
CA ALA A 132 10.73 -0.51 -10.15
C ALA A 132 9.63 -0.04 -9.16
N ASP A 133 9.14 1.19 -9.33
CA ASP A 133 8.10 1.77 -8.46
C ASP A 133 6.69 1.32 -8.85
N MET A 134 6.51 0.65 -10.00
CA MET A 134 5.21 0.24 -10.51
C MET A 134 4.47 -0.72 -9.56
N ALA A 135 5.20 -1.60 -8.90
CA ALA A 135 4.66 -2.56 -7.93
C ALA A 135 4.45 -1.97 -6.53
N VAL A 136 5.00 -0.78 -6.26
CA VAL A 136 4.92 -0.12 -4.95
C VAL A 136 3.51 0.41 -4.72
N LYS A 137 2.96 0.15 -3.53
CA LYS A 137 1.63 0.60 -3.13
C LYS A 137 1.68 2.01 -2.56
N PHE A 138 0.98 2.94 -3.20
CA PHE A 138 0.87 4.33 -2.77
C PHE A 138 -0.49 4.59 -2.14
N GLY A 139 -0.50 5.47 -1.13
CA GLY A 139 -1.73 5.91 -0.50
C GLY A 139 -2.40 6.97 -1.36
N LEU A 140 -3.68 6.80 -1.69
CA LEU A 140 -4.43 7.85 -2.36
C LEU A 140 -5.09 8.72 -1.30
N GLY A 141 -5.13 10.04 -1.50
CA GLY A 141 -5.71 10.96 -0.53
C GLY A 141 -7.18 10.62 -0.24
N GLN A 142 -7.71 11.06 0.91
CA GLN A 142 -9.12 10.80 1.24
C GLN A 142 -10.04 11.29 0.11
N GLY A 143 -10.84 10.37 -0.44
CA GLY A 143 -11.83 10.66 -1.47
C GLY A 143 -11.36 10.48 -2.92
N ASP A 144 -10.12 10.05 -3.17
CA ASP A 144 -9.67 9.63 -4.50
C ASP A 144 -10.07 8.15 -4.75
N PHE A 145 -10.54 7.83 -5.97
CA PHE A 145 -10.92 6.46 -6.40
C PHE A 145 -11.78 5.66 -5.38
N ALA A 146 -12.87 6.28 -4.92
CA ALA A 146 -13.91 5.64 -4.10
C ALA A 146 -13.41 5.02 -2.77
N GLY A 147 -12.32 5.54 -2.18
CA GLY A 147 -11.90 5.17 -0.83
C GLY A 147 -10.97 3.96 -0.74
N THR A 148 -10.28 3.60 -1.84
CA THR A 148 -9.21 2.59 -1.76
C THR A 148 -7.99 3.19 -1.06
N GLU A 149 -7.63 2.70 0.12
CA GLU A 149 -6.55 3.29 0.93
C GLU A 149 -5.18 3.24 0.25
N LYS A 150 -4.83 2.12 -0.39
CA LYS A 150 -3.54 1.93 -1.07
C LYS A 150 -3.69 1.14 -2.37
N LEU A 151 -3.10 1.63 -3.45
CA LEU A 151 -3.06 0.96 -4.77
C LEU A 151 -1.64 0.92 -5.31
N PRO A 152 -1.25 -0.14 -6.06
CA PRO A 152 0.03 -0.14 -6.76
C PRO A 152 0.02 0.93 -7.86
N LEU A 153 1.18 1.53 -8.13
CA LEU A 153 1.32 2.59 -9.13
C LEU A 153 0.84 2.16 -10.52
N SER A 154 1.07 0.90 -10.89
CA SER A 154 0.57 0.31 -12.15
C SER A 154 -0.96 0.46 -12.30
N ASP A 155 -1.70 0.19 -11.22
CA ASP A 155 -3.15 0.22 -11.23
C ASP A 155 -3.65 1.67 -11.24
N ILE A 156 -2.95 2.57 -10.53
CA ILE A 156 -3.25 4.00 -10.53
C ILE A 156 -3.13 4.55 -11.97
N ILE A 157 -2.01 4.29 -12.65
CA ILE A 157 -1.79 4.75 -14.03
C ILE A 157 -2.84 4.15 -14.97
N SER A 158 -3.14 2.85 -14.83
CA SER A 158 -4.13 2.18 -15.68
C SER A 158 -5.53 2.79 -15.50
N LYS A 159 -5.94 3.06 -14.26
CA LYS A 159 -7.21 3.73 -13.95
C LYS A 159 -7.26 5.16 -14.46
N LEU A 160 -6.19 5.93 -14.32
CA LEU A 160 -6.10 7.30 -14.84
C LEU A 160 -6.19 7.32 -16.37
N LYS A 161 -5.45 6.44 -17.05
CA LYS A 161 -5.51 6.30 -18.51
C LYS A 161 -6.92 5.92 -18.97
N GLN A 162 -7.58 4.99 -18.29
CA GLN A 162 -8.96 4.60 -18.61
C GLN A 162 -9.94 5.75 -18.41
N THR A 163 -9.80 6.51 -17.34
CA THR A 163 -10.72 7.58 -16.96
C THR A 163 -10.57 8.83 -17.84
N TYR A 164 -9.34 9.28 -18.08
CA TYR A 164 -9.05 10.57 -18.73
C TYR A 164 -8.54 10.47 -20.16
N CYS A 165 -7.97 9.33 -20.56
CA CYS A 165 -7.38 9.13 -21.89
C CYS A 165 -8.12 8.08 -22.73
N GLY A 166 -9.33 7.68 -22.31
CA GLY A 166 -10.19 6.75 -23.04
C GLY A 166 -10.89 7.40 -24.23
N HIS A 167 -12.16 7.02 -24.44
CA HIS A 167 -13.02 7.57 -25.49
C HIS A 167 -13.74 8.86 -25.09
N ILE A 168 -13.47 9.37 -23.90
CA ILE A 168 -14.07 10.58 -23.34
C ILE A 168 -12.92 11.49 -22.88
N GLY A 169 -12.89 12.72 -23.40
CA GLY A 169 -12.00 13.78 -22.93
C GLY A 169 -12.75 14.64 -21.90
N ILE A 170 -12.27 14.66 -20.66
CA ILE A 170 -12.92 15.39 -19.57
C ILE A 170 -12.12 16.65 -19.26
N GLU A 171 -12.74 17.81 -19.42
CA GLU A 171 -12.17 19.11 -19.06
C GLU A 171 -13.09 19.77 -18.04
N TYR A 172 -12.62 19.88 -16.79
CA TYR A 172 -13.42 20.45 -15.70
C TYR A 172 -12.59 21.24 -14.68
N MET A 173 -11.26 21.17 -14.77
CA MET A 173 -10.36 21.81 -13.81
C MET A 173 -10.39 23.34 -13.85
N TYR A 174 -10.95 23.94 -14.91
CA TYR A 174 -11.17 25.39 -15.02
C TYR A 174 -12.34 25.89 -14.15
N ILE A 175 -13.17 24.99 -13.61
CA ILE A 175 -14.31 25.36 -12.75
C ILE A 175 -13.80 25.86 -11.39
N GLY A 176 -14.18 27.07 -11.01
CA GLY A 176 -13.78 27.67 -9.73
C GLY A 176 -14.40 27.00 -8.52
N ASN A 177 -15.65 26.51 -8.62
CA ASN A 177 -16.36 25.86 -7.54
C ASN A 177 -15.72 24.51 -7.18
N ARG A 178 -15.36 24.35 -5.91
CA ARG A 178 -14.75 23.13 -5.38
C ARG A 178 -15.72 21.95 -5.35
N GLU A 179 -16.98 22.18 -4.99
CA GLU A 179 -17.98 21.11 -4.86
C GLU A 179 -18.29 20.48 -6.22
N GLU A 180 -18.46 21.31 -7.24
CA GLU A 180 -18.66 20.87 -8.63
C GLU A 180 -17.47 20.06 -9.14
N ARG A 181 -16.23 20.53 -8.93
CA ARG A 181 -15.03 19.78 -9.31
C ARG A 181 -14.95 18.42 -8.60
N HIS A 182 -15.29 18.37 -7.32
CA HIS A 182 -15.33 17.10 -6.58
C HIS A 182 -16.44 16.19 -7.07
N TRP A 183 -17.61 16.71 -7.40
CA TRP A 183 -18.71 15.94 -7.94
C TRP A 183 -18.36 15.31 -9.29
N ILE A 184 -17.85 16.10 -10.24
CA ILE A 184 -17.43 15.62 -11.57
C ILE A 184 -16.38 14.54 -11.43
N ARG A 185 -15.34 14.82 -10.63
CA ARG A 185 -14.28 13.85 -10.35
C ARG A 185 -14.86 12.54 -9.82
N ASN A 186 -15.68 12.60 -8.78
CA ASN A 186 -16.23 11.40 -8.14
C ASN A 186 -17.16 10.62 -9.10
N TYR A 187 -17.89 11.32 -9.98
CA TYR A 187 -18.76 10.69 -10.96
C TYR A 187 -17.96 9.87 -11.99
N PHE A 188 -16.93 10.47 -12.61
CA PHE A 188 -16.14 9.79 -13.64
C PHE A 188 -15.13 8.78 -13.09
N GLU A 189 -14.47 9.08 -11.96
CA GLU A 189 -13.49 8.16 -11.35
C GLU A 189 -14.16 6.91 -10.73
N ARG A 190 -15.46 6.98 -10.37
CA ARG A 190 -16.20 5.83 -9.84
C ARG A 190 -16.32 4.70 -10.85
N ASP A 191 -16.71 5.04 -12.08
CA ASP A 191 -16.95 4.07 -13.15
C ASP A 191 -15.80 4.04 -14.18
N LEU A 192 -14.68 4.73 -13.89
CA LEU A 192 -13.52 4.86 -14.77
C LEU A 192 -13.90 5.35 -16.18
N SER A 193 -14.87 6.26 -16.25
CA SER A 193 -15.46 6.76 -17.51
C SER A 193 -16.03 5.66 -18.43
N ALA A 194 -16.28 4.46 -17.90
CA ALA A 194 -16.77 3.30 -18.63
C ALA A 194 -18.09 2.80 -18.00
N PRO A 195 -19.22 3.46 -18.30
CA PRO A 195 -20.52 3.06 -17.76
C PRO A 195 -20.86 1.63 -18.17
N ARG A 196 -21.35 0.84 -17.20
CA ARG A 196 -21.77 -0.54 -17.44
C ARG A 196 -23.24 -0.56 -17.85
N PHE A 197 -23.49 -0.81 -19.12
CA PHE A 197 -24.83 -1.02 -19.66
C PHE A 197 -25.25 -2.49 -19.57
N ASP A 198 -26.51 -2.71 -19.22
CA ASP A 198 -27.13 -4.04 -19.29
C ASP A 198 -27.37 -4.46 -20.76
N ALA A 199 -27.80 -5.71 -20.95
CA ALA A 199 -28.05 -6.25 -22.30
C ALA A 199 -29.24 -5.57 -23.01
N GLU A 200 -30.23 -5.08 -22.27
CA GLU A 200 -31.41 -4.43 -22.82
C GLU A 200 -31.08 -3.02 -23.33
N GLN A 201 -30.37 -2.24 -22.53
CA GLN A 201 -29.83 -0.93 -22.85
C GLN A 201 -28.92 -1.00 -24.08
N LYS A 202 -28.04 -2.00 -24.17
CA LYS A 202 -27.20 -2.20 -25.36
C LYS A 202 -28.04 -2.47 -26.62
N ARG A 203 -29.08 -3.31 -26.51
CA ARG A 203 -30.02 -3.56 -27.62
C ARG A 203 -30.80 -2.29 -27.99
N TYR A 204 -31.18 -1.49 -27.00
CA TYR A 204 -31.87 -0.22 -27.23
C TYR A 204 -30.99 0.78 -27.99
N ILE A 205 -29.75 1.01 -27.53
CA ILE A 205 -28.78 1.88 -28.19
C ILE A 205 -28.54 1.42 -29.64
N LEU A 206 -28.34 0.12 -29.85
CA LEU A 206 -28.17 -0.45 -31.20
C LEU A 206 -29.41 -0.22 -32.08
N LYS A 207 -30.62 -0.40 -31.53
CA LYS A 207 -31.87 -0.17 -32.24
C LYS A 207 -32.00 1.29 -32.70
N GLN A 208 -31.64 2.26 -31.84
CA GLN A 208 -31.67 3.68 -32.20
C GLN A 208 -30.69 4.02 -33.32
N ILE A 209 -29.45 3.52 -33.23
CA ILE A 209 -28.43 3.73 -34.29
C ILE A 209 -28.88 3.08 -35.61
N THR A 210 -29.48 1.89 -35.55
CA THR A 210 -29.99 1.18 -36.73
C THR A 210 -31.16 1.91 -37.36
N ALA A 211 -32.09 2.44 -36.55
CA ALA A 211 -33.22 3.22 -37.03
C ALA A 211 -32.75 4.51 -37.74
N ALA A 212 -31.76 5.20 -37.17
CA ALA A 212 -31.14 6.37 -37.77
C ALA A 212 -30.54 6.08 -39.15
N GLU A 213 -29.75 5.01 -39.25
CA GLU A 213 -29.13 4.62 -40.50
C GLU A 213 -30.15 4.19 -41.55
N THR A 214 -31.18 3.45 -41.14
CA THR A 214 -32.23 3.00 -42.05
C THR A 214 -33.02 4.18 -42.60
N MET A 215 -33.33 5.17 -41.76
CA MET A 215 -34.00 6.40 -42.17
C MET A 215 -33.16 7.20 -43.17
N GLU A 216 -31.86 7.38 -42.91
CA GLU A 216 -30.94 8.07 -43.84
C GLU A 216 -30.86 7.36 -45.20
N ARG A 217 -30.71 6.03 -45.20
CA ARG A 217 -30.71 5.22 -46.44
C ARG A 217 -32.04 5.33 -47.21
N TYR A 218 -33.15 5.33 -46.50
CA TYR A 218 -34.47 5.49 -47.12
C TYR A 218 -34.63 6.87 -47.75
N LEU A 219 -34.28 7.94 -47.04
CA LEU A 219 -34.30 9.30 -47.58
C LEU A 219 -33.34 9.46 -48.76
N HIS A 220 -32.17 8.81 -48.71
CA HIS A 220 -31.21 8.75 -49.81
C HIS A 220 -31.82 8.18 -51.08
N THR A 221 -32.55 7.08 -50.96
CA THR A 221 -33.11 6.37 -52.10
C THR A 221 -34.35 7.05 -52.65
N LYS A 222 -35.23 7.57 -51.77
CA LYS A 222 -36.54 8.09 -52.15
C LYS A 222 -36.52 9.55 -52.61
N TYR A 223 -35.67 10.38 -52.02
CA TYR A 223 -35.64 11.83 -52.27
C TYR A 223 -34.26 12.24 -52.82
N VAL A 224 -33.97 11.81 -54.05
CA VAL A 224 -32.72 12.12 -54.74
C VAL A 224 -32.66 13.62 -55.08
N GLY A 225 -31.49 14.24 -54.87
CA GLY A 225 -31.25 15.66 -55.16
C GLY A 225 -31.80 16.65 -54.12
N GLN A 226 -32.56 16.18 -53.12
CA GLN A 226 -33.07 17.02 -52.04
C GLN A 226 -32.05 17.18 -50.90
N LYS A 227 -31.88 18.42 -50.43
CA LYS A 227 -30.99 18.73 -49.30
C LYS A 227 -31.62 18.25 -47.99
N ARG A 228 -30.93 17.36 -47.25
CA ARG A 228 -31.49 16.70 -46.06
C ARG A 228 -30.66 16.78 -44.78
N PHE A 229 -29.55 17.52 -44.77
CA PHE A 229 -28.66 17.69 -43.60
C PHE A 229 -28.39 16.36 -42.87
N SER A 230 -27.78 15.41 -43.58
CA SER A 230 -27.63 14.03 -43.11
C SER A 230 -26.93 13.94 -41.75
N VAL A 231 -27.43 13.03 -40.92
CA VAL A 231 -26.90 12.71 -39.58
C VAL A 231 -25.93 11.52 -39.64
N GLU A 232 -25.50 11.08 -40.83
CA GLU A 232 -24.63 9.91 -40.99
C GLU A 232 -23.35 9.94 -40.13
N ALA A 233 -22.73 11.11 -39.99
CA ALA A 233 -21.54 11.31 -39.17
C ALA A 233 -21.84 11.55 -37.67
N ALA A 234 -23.09 11.82 -37.30
CA ALA A 234 -23.50 12.21 -35.95
C ALA A 234 -24.56 11.27 -35.33
N LYS A 235 -24.70 10.04 -35.86
CA LYS A 235 -25.67 9.02 -35.38
C LYS A 235 -25.55 8.75 -33.88
N ALA A 236 -24.35 8.88 -33.32
CA ALA A 236 -24.08 8.71 -31.89
C ALA A 236 -24.83 9.70 -30.98
N ARG A 237 -25.40 10.79 -31.53
CA ARG A 237 -26.20 11.76 -30.77
C ARG A 237 -27.65 11.31 -30.50
N LEU A 238 -28.17 10.37 -31.27
CA LEU A 238 -29.57 9.94 -31.20
C LEU A 238 -29.93 9.05 -29.99
N PRO A 239 -29.06 8.15 -29.50
CA PRO A 239 -29.35 7.36 -28.30
C PRO A 239 -29.12 8.12 -26.98
N VAL A 240 -28.65 9.38 -27.02
CA VAL A 240 -28.31 10.21 -25.85
C VAL A 240 -29.51 11.00 -25.37
#